data_AF-A0A970TGM5-F1
#
_entry.id   AF-A0A970TGM5-F1
#
_cell.length_a   1.000
_cell.length_b   1.000
_cell.length_c   1.000
_cell.angle_alpha   90.00
_cell.angle_beta   90.00
_cell.angle_gamma   90.00
#
_symmetry.space_group_name_H-M   'P 1'
#
loop_
_entity.id
_entity.type
_entity.pdbx_description
1 polymer ?
#
loop_
_entity_poly.entity_id
_entity_poly.type
_entity_poly.pdbx_seq_one_letter_code
_entity_poly.pdbx_strand_id
1 'polypeptide(L)'
;MKKLNNKGFSLVELIVVIAIMAILAVTLAPRLVQYVDRARTASDQEAANTVFTAVKLANLEAPLADGDSFNLEDTLYAVTNKKWAVSAYTVADPLTEPPQEFFNIMLEILADFDLKSSEADADTSIIVAKSAEGKLSVTLDYDGTGYLEADGDYKVSE
;
A
#
# COMPACT_ATOMS: atom_id res chain seq x y z
N MET A 1 30.94 -59.45 -12.63
CA MET A 1 30.37 -58.52 -11.63
C MET A 1 30.81 -57.10 -11.99
N LYS A 2 29.86 -56.20 -12.28
CA LYS A 2 30.14 -54.83 -12.76
C LYS A 2 30.46 -53.97 -11.54
N LYS A 3 31.72 -53.54 -11.38
CA LYS A 3 32.13 -52.65 -10.28
C LYS A 3 31.49 -51.27 -10.50
N LEU A 4 30.57 -50.89 -9.62
CA LEU A 4 30.00 -49.55 -9.59
C LEU A 4 31.08 -48.61 -9.01
N ASN A 5 31.59 -47.73 -9.87
CA ASN A 5 32.60 -46.75 -9.50
C ASN A 5 31.90 -45.59 -8.80
N ASN A 6 31.68 -45.70 -7.49
CA ASN A 6 31.21 -44.60 -6.66
C ASN A 6 32.33 -43.57 -6.52
N LYS A 7 32.53 -42.76 -7.57
CA LYS A 7 33.26 -41.50 -7.48
C LYS A 7 32.39 -40.55 -6.66
N GLY A 8 32.46 -40.69 -5.34
CA GLY A 8 31.88 -39.72 -4.41
C GLY A 8 32.46 -38.34 -4.68
N PHE A 9 31.64 -37.32 -4.47
CA PHE A 9 32.02 -35.91 -4.55
C PHE A 9 33.31 -35.68 -3.72
N SER A 10 34.30 -35.01 -4.30
CA SER A 10 35.52 -34.71 -3.55
C SER A 10 35.19 -33.73 -2.42
N LEU A 11 35.77 -33.96 -1.25
CA LEU A 11 35.62 -33.05 -0.10
C LEU A 11 36.04 -31.61 -0.48
N VAL A 12 37.02 -31.47 -1.37
CA VAL A 12 37.47 -30.18 -1.91
C VAL A 12 36.40 -29.53 -2.78
N GLU A 13 35.73 -30.30 -3.64
CA GLU A 13 34.65 -29.79 -4.49
C GLU A 13 33.50 -29.25 -3.63
N LEU A 14 33.20 -29.89 -2.49
CA LEU A 14 32.16 -29.43 -1.57
C LEU A 14 32.51 -28.10 -0.89
N ILE A 15 33.76 -27.96 -0.42
CA ILE A 15 34.22 -26.74 0.27
C ILE A 15 34.20 -25.53 -0.67
N VAL A 16 34.62 -25.71 -1.93
CA VAL A 16 34.61 -24.62 -2.92
C VAL A 16 33.18 -24.16 -3.21
N VAL A 17 32.22 -25.11 -3.29
CA VAL A 17 30.81 -24.77 -3.54
C VAL A 17 30.22 -23.96 -2.39
N ILE A 18 30.41 -24.37 -1.13
CA ILE A 18 29.89 -23.61 0.02
C ILE A 18 30.55 -22.24 0.13
N ALA A 19 31.83 -22.12 -0.24
CA ALA A 19 32.54 -20.84 -0.23
C ALA A 19 31.94 -19.85 -1.25
N ILE A 20 31.64 -20.30 -2.46
CA ILE A 20 31.01 -19.46 -3.49
C ILE A 20 29.56 -19.13 -3.08
N MET A 21 28.79 -20.10 -2.59
CA MET A 21 27.43 -19.84 -2.11
C MET A 21 27.41 -18.83 -0.95
N ALA A 22 28.39 -18.88 -0.04
CA ALA A 22 28.51 -17.92 1.05
C ALA A 22 28.76 -16.48 0.53
N ILE A 23 29.67 -16.30 -0.43
CA ILE A 23 29.95 -14.99 -1.04
C ILE A 23 28.70 -14.45 -1.76
N LEU A 24 28.01 -15.30 -2.53
CA LEU A 24 26.79 -14.91 -3.23
C LEU A 24 25.66 -14.53 -2.27
N ALA A 25 25.47 -15.30 -1.19
CA ALA A 25 24.45 -15.01 -0.19
C ALA A 25 24.68 -13.64 0.50
N VAL A 26 25.94 -13.33 0.86
CA VAL A 26 26.29 -12.05 1.50
C VAL A 26 25.99 -10.86 0.58
N THR A 27 26.30 -10.97 -0.71
CA THR A 27 26.07 -9.87 -1.66
C THR A 27 24.61 -9.71 -2.08
N LEU A 28 23.82 -10.79 -2.03
CA LEU A 28 22.43 -10.81 -2.45
C LEU A 28 21.47 -10.31 -1.35
N ALA A 29 21.80 -10.52 -0.08
CA ALA A 29 20.96 -10.15 1.06
C ALA A 29 20.42 -8.70 1.03
N PRO A 30 21.24 -7.63 0.86
CA PRO A 30 20.73 -6.26 0.86
C PRO A 30 19.80 -5.97 -0.32
N ARG A 31 20.04 -6.60 -1.49
CA ARG A 31 19.19 -6.42 -2.67
C ARG A 31 17.82 -7.05 -2.45
N LEU A 32 17.77 -8.24 -1.85
CA LEU A 32 16.50 -8.92 -1.57
C LEU A 32 15.62 -8.12 -0.62
N VAL A 33 16.19 -7.51 0.43
CA VAL A 33 15.44 -6.66 1.36
C VAL A 33 14.78 -5.50 0.61
N GLN A 34 15.54 -4.75 -0.19
CA GLN A 34 15.02 -3.64 -0.98
C GLN A 34 13.92 -4.06 -1.97
N TYR A 35 14.04 -5.24 -2.59
CA TYR A 35 13.00 -5.74 -3.50
C TYR A 35 11.72 -6.13 -2.76
N VAL A 36 11.84 -6.72 -1.56
CA VAL A 36 10.68 -7.05 -0.72
C VAL A 36 9.95 -5.78 -0.29
N ASP A 37 10.68 -4.74 0.10
CA ASP A 37 10.07 -3.46 0.51
C ASP A 37 9.36 -2.79 -0.66
N ARG A 38 9.98 -2.76 -1.85
CA ARG A 38 9.31 -2.26 -3.07
C ARG A 38 8.06 -3.06 -3.44
N ALA A 39 8.09 -4.38 -3.29
CA ALA A 39 6.93 -5.22 -3.56
C ALA A 39 5.78 -4.93 -2.58
N ARG A 40 6.10 -4.67 -1.30
CA ARG A 40 5.13 -4.27 -0.29
C ARG A 40 4.51 -2.92 -0.60
N THR A 41 5.32 -1.90 -0.94
CA THR A 41 4.82 -0.58 -1.37
C THR A 41 3.95 -0.69 -2.63
N ALA A 42 4.30 -1.58 -3.57
CA ALA A 42 3.47 -1.82 -4.76
C ALA A 42 2.11 -2.46 -4.42
N SER A 43 2.04 -3.35 -3.42
CA SER A 43 0.76 -3.86 -2.92
C SER A 43 -0.09 -2.75 -2.29
N ASP A 44 0.52 -1.83 -1.57
CA ASP A 44 -0.20 -0.70 -0.96
C ASP A 44 -0.68 0.31 -2.01
N GLN A 45 0.07 0.48 -3.11
CA GLN A 45 -0.38 1.24 -4.28
C GLN A 45 -1.62 0.60 -4.93
N GLU A 46 -1.68 -0.73 -5.01
CA GLU A 46 -2.87 -1.44 -5.51
C GLU A 46 -4.09 -1.23 -4.61
N ALA A 47 -3.87 -1.20 -3.28
CA ALA A 47 -4.91 -0.83 -2.33
C ALA A 47 -5.40 0.62 -2.55
N ALA A 48 -4.48 1.58 -2.70
CA ALA A 48 -4.82 2.97 -3.02
C ALA A 48 -5.58 3.12 -4.35
N ASN A 49 -5.24 2.32 -5.37
CA ASN A 49 -5.96 2.30 -6.65
C ASN A 49 -7.39 1.74 -6.51
N THR A 50 -7.58 0.78 -5.60
CA THR A 50 -8.92 0.26 -5.26
C THR A 50 -9.75 1.36 -4.60
N VAL A 51 -9.17 2.11 -3.66
CA VAL A 51 -9.79 3.30 -3.05
C VAL A 51 -10.11 4.35 -4.10
N PHE A 52 -9.19 4.65 -5.02
CA PHE A 52 -9.43 5.59 -6.11
C PHE A 52 -10.62 5.17 -6.99
N THR A 53 -10.75 3.88 -7.27
CA THR A 53 -11.89 3.36 -8.05
C THR A 53 -13.19 3.54 -7.29
N ALA A 54 -13.21 3.29 -5.98
CA ALA A 54 -14.38 3.52 -5.13
C ALA A 54 -14.76 5.00 -5.06
N VAL A 55 -13.78 5.89 -4.83
CA VAL A 55 -13.96 7.36 -4.85
C VAL A 55 -14.51 7.83 -6.18
N LYS A 56 -13.98 7.32 -7.29
CA LYS A 56 -14.45 7.67 -8.64
C LYS A 56 -15.91 7.28 -8.84
N LEU A 57 -16.32 6.10 -8.38
CA LEU A 57 -17.71 5.66 -8.47
C LEU A 57 -18.63 6.48 -7.56
N ALA A 58 -18.23 6.67 -6.31
CA ALA A 58 -18.96 7.49 -5.35
C ALA A 58 -19.14 8.94 -5.84
N ASN A 59 -18.10 9.53 -6.44
CA ASN A 59 -18.16 10.89 -6.99
C ASN A 59 -19.05 11.01 -8.25
N LEU A 60 -19.35 9.91 -8.95
CA LEU A 60 -20.31 9.95 -10.06
C LEU A 60 -21.75 10.05 -9.56
N GLU A 61 -22.06 9.42 -8.44
CA GLU A 61 -23.40 9.40 -7.85
C GLU A 61 -23.63 10.60 -6.93
N ALA A 62 -22.67 10.89 -6.07
CA ALA A 62 -22.66 12.00 -5.12
C ALA A 62 -21.36 12.81 -5.29
N PRO A 63 -21.35 13.82 -6.19
CA PRO A 63 -20.13 14.55 -6.52
C PRO A 63 -19.62 15.41 -5.36
N LEU A 64 -18.32 15.36 -5.15
CA LEU A 64 -17.57 16.26 -4.28
C LEU A 64 -17.46 17.64 -4.93
N ALA A 65 -17.38 18.70 -4.12
CA ALA A 65 -17.13 20.04 -4.64
C ALA A 65 -15.69 20.15 -5.16
N ASP A 66 -15.48 21.01 -6.15
CA ASP A 66 -14.15 21.24 -6.71
C ASP A 66 -13.27 21.98 -5.69
N GLY A 67 -12.07 21.46 -5.43
CA GLY A 67 -11.13 22.02 -4.45
C GLY A 67 -11.21 21.40 -3.06
N ASP A 68 -12.12 20.46 -2.81
CA ASP A 68 -12.24 19.79 -1.51
C ASP A 68 -11.22 18.67 -1.32
N SER A 69 -10.80 18.48 -0.06
CA SER A 69 -9.94 17.40 0.40
C SER A 69 -10.39 16.92 1.78
N PHE A 70 -10.39 15.61 2.01
CA PHE A 70 -10.77 15.01 3.29
C PHE A 70 -9.92 13.78 3.62
N ASN A 71 -9.71 13.57 4.92
CA ASN A 71 -9.01 12.40 5.46
C ASN A 71 -10.02 11.31 5.79
N LEU A 72 -9.80 10.11 5.25
CA LEU A 72 -10.64 8.95 5.53
C LEU A 72 -10.46 8.41 6.94
N GLU A 73 -9.31 8.64 7.58
CA GLU A 73 -9.06 8.18 8.95
C GLU A 73 -9.93 8.89 10.00
N ASP A 74 -10.17 10.18 9.81
CA ASP A 74 -11.02 10.94 10.72
C ASP A 74 -12.52 10.68 10.48
N THR A 75 -12.88 10.12 9.34
CA THR A 75 -14.29 10.07 8.88
C THR A 75 -14.85 8.67 8.64
N LEU A 76 -14.08 7.67 8.18
CA LEU A 76 -14.65 6.37 7.75
C LEU A 76 -13.85 5.12 8.06
N TYR A 77 -12.56 5.25 8.31
CA TYR A 77 -11.70 4.10 8.47
C TYR A 77 -10.67 4.39 9.54
N ALA A 78 -10.03 3.36 10.09
CA ALA A 78 -8.90 3.57 10.99
C ALA A 78 -7.80 2.60 10.61
N VAL A 79 -6.55 3.06 10.58
CA VAL A 79 -5.41 2.15 10.52
C VAL A 79 -5.05 1.72 11.94
N THR A 80 -5.19 0.43 12.22
CA THR A 80 -4.70 -0.16 13.47
C THR A 80 -3.89 -1.39 13.15
N ASN A 81 -2.61 -1.40 13.54
CA ASN A 81 -1.68 -2.49 13.26
C ASN A 81 -1.57 -2.82 11.76
N LYS A 82 -1.45 -1.80 10.89
CA LYS A 82 -1.40 -1.93 9.42
C LYS A 82 -2.66 -2.53 8.80
N LYS A 83 -3.77 -2.58 9.55
CA LYS A 83 -5.06 -3.01 9.02
C LYS A 83 -5.93 -1.80 8.82
N TRP A 84 -6.39 -1.64 7.60
CA TRP A 84 -7.44 -0.71 7.25
C TRP A 84 -8.79 -1.38 7.52
N ALA A 85 -9.56 -0.83 8.45
CA ALA A 85 -10.87 -1.37 8.82
C ALA A 85 -11.94 -0.29 8.81
N VAL A 86 -13.13 -0.66 8.32
CA VAL A 86 -14.31 0.22 8.31
C VAL A 86 -14.62 0.70 9.73
N SER A 87 -14.61 2.01 9.93
CA SER A 87 -15.17 2.68 11.10
C SER A 87 -16.53 3.27 10.73
N ALA A 88 -17.52 3.10 11.60
CA ALA A 88 -18.87 3.61 11.33
C ALA A 88 -18.85 5.14 11.17
N TYR A 89 -19.16 5.63 9.97
CA TYR A 89 -19.29 7.08 9.73
C TYR A 89 -20.60 7.59 10.34
N THR A 90 -20.48 8.51 11.29
CA THR A 90 -21.63 9.26 11.82
C THR A 90 -21.40 10.74 11.57
N VAL A 91 -22.24 11.34 10.74
CA VAL A 91 -22.04 12.73 10.30
C VAL A 91 -22.67 13.65 11.32
N ALA A 92 -21.88 14.55 11.89
CA ALA A 92 -22.36 15.56 12.82
C ALA A 92 -23.08 16.72 12.11
N ASP A 93 -22.75 17.01 10.84
CA ASP A 93 -23.34 18.11 10.06
C ASP A 93 -23.33 17.82 8.53
N PRO A 94 -24.50 17.69 7.87
CA PRO A 94 -24.60 17.34 6.44
C PRO A 94 -24.34 18.49 5.46
N LEU A 95 -24.06 19.71 5.93
CA LEU A 95 -23.85 20.89 5.07
C LEU A 95 -22.38 21.34 4.95
N THR A 96 -21.49 20.77 5.75
CA THR A 96 -20.09 21.23 5.87
C THR A 96 -19.07 20.13 5.51
N GLU A 97 -19.54 18.89 5.35
CA GLU A 97 -18.73 17.70 5.11
C GLU A 97 -19.21 16.98 3.83
N PRO A 98 -18.40 16.09 3.23
CA PRO A 98 -18.76 15.44 1.97
C PRO A 98 -20.11 14.72 2.07
N PRO A 99 -20.87 14.61 0.95
CA PRO A 99 -22.21 14.05 0.98
C PRO A 99 -22.23 12.68 1.68
N GLN A 100 -23.11 12.46 2.65
CA GLN A 100 -23.18 11.16 3.37
C GLN A 100 -23.29 9.97 2.40
N GLU A 101 -23.98 10.19 1.29
CA GLU A 101 -24.17 9.22 0.21
C GLU A 101 -22.86 8.80 -0.45
N PHE A 102 -21.95 9.76 -0.71
CA PHE A 102 -20.61 9.48 -1.26
C PHE A 102 -19.88 8.44 -0.39
N PHE A 103 -19.93 8.65 0.91
CA PHE A 103 -19.24 7.80 1.87
C PHE A 103 -19.90 6.44 2.08
N ASN A 104 -21.23 6.36 2.05
CA ASN A 104 -21.93 5.08 2.09
C ASN A 104 -21.61 4.21 0.87
N ILE A 105 -21.55 4.81 -0.32
CA ILE A 105 -21.18 4.09 -1.56
C ILE A 105 -19.74 3.59 -1.45
N MET A 106 -18.83 4.43 -0.94
CA MET A 106 -17.44 4.03 -0.75
C MET A 106 -17.31 2.87 0.26
N LEU A 107 -18.05 2.89 1.37
CA LEU A 107 -18.11 1.79 2.35
C LEU A 107 -18.62 0.48 1.75
N GLU A 108 -19.58 0.53 0.83
CA GLU A 108 -20.11 -0.66 0.16
C GLU A 108 -19.06 -1.30 -0.75
N ILE A 109 -18.23 -0.49 -1.40
CA ILE A 109 -17.22 -0.94 -2.37
C ILE A 109 -15.95 -1.41 -1.67
N LEU A 110 -15.54 -0.70 -0.61
CA LEU A 110 -14.27 -0.94 0.05
C LEU A 110 -14.41 -1.97 1.18
N ALA A 111 -13.79 -3.13 0.95
CA ALA A 111 -13.55 -4.11 1.98
C ALA A 111 -12.32 -3.76 2.83
N ASP A 112 -12.18 -4.45 3.95
CA ASP A 112 -10.96 -4.40 4.78
C ASP A 112 -9.75 -4.88 3.97
N PHE A 113 -8.64 -4.12 4.03
CA PHE A 113 -7.36 -4.51 3.44
C PHE A 113 -6.22 -4.27 4.42
N ASP A 114 -5.18 -5.08 4.28
CA ASP A 114 -3.96 -4.94 5.07
C ASP A 114 -2.92 -4.16 4.27
N LEU A 115 -2.34 -3.13 4.88
CA LEU A 115 -1.14 -2.47 4.38
C LEU A 115 0.08 -3.36 4.64
N LYS A 116 0.96 -3.46 3.65
CA LYS A 116 2.10 -4.38 3.62
C LYS A 116 3.42 -3.64 3.77
N SER A 117 3.49 -2.34 3.45
CA SER A 117 4.69 -1.51 3.55
C SER A 117 5.30 -1.55 4.95
N SER A 118 6.62 -1.42 5.02
CA SER A 118 7.33 -1.17 6.29
C SER A 118 6.91 0.16 6.91
N GLU A 119 6.68 1.16 6.06
CA GLU A 119 6.33 2.54 6.44
C GLU A 119 4.90 2.65 6.98
N ALA A 120 4.00 1.70 6.67
CA ALA A 120 2.65 1.72 7.22
C ALA A 120 2.64 1.51 8.74
N ASP A 121 1.98 2.38 9.46
CA ASP A 121 1.91 2.40 10.91
C ASP A 121 0.50 2.80 11.40
N ALA A 122 0.37 3.37 12.60
CA ALA A 122 -0.92 3.77 13.16
C ALA A 122 -1.35 5.19 12.76
N ASP A 123 -0.43 5.98 12.20
CA ASP A 123 -0.65 7.37 11.79
C ASP A 123 -0.80 7.47 10.24
N THR A 124 -0.98 6.32 9.59
CA THR A 124 -1.06 6.20 8.13
C THR A 124 -2.43 6.58 7.59
N SER A 125 -2.56 7.77 6.99
CA SER A 125 -3.84 8.28 6.53
C SER A 125 -4.09 8.07 5.03
N ILE A 126 -5.35 7.96 4.63
CA ILE A 126 -5.74 8.08 3.22
C ILE A 126 -6.48 9.40 3.03
N ILE A 127 -5.96 10.20 2.11
CA ILE A 127 -6.47 11.51 1.76
C ILE A 127 -7.11 11.41 0.39
N VAL A 128 -8.37 11.83 0.29
CA VAL A 128 -9.08 11.96 -0.97
C VAL A 128 -9.22 13.43 -1.27
N ALA A 129 -8.87 13.83 -2.49
CA ALA A 129 -9.01 15.21 -2.93
C ALA A 129 -9.60 15.31 -4.33
N LYS A 130 -10.31 16.40 -4.58
CA LYS A 130 -10.74 16.81 -5.92
C LYS A 130 -10.12 18.17 -6.21
N SER A 131 -9.28 18.25 -7.23
CA SER A 131 -8.66 19.51 -7.62
C SER A 131 -9.72 20.52 -8.09
N ALA A 132 -9.35 21.80 -8.12
CA ALA A 132 -10.18 22.86 -8.70
C ALA A 132 -10.48 22.65 -10.21
N GLU A 133 -9.73 21.77 -10.89
CA GLU A 133 -9.97 21.35 -12.27
C GLU A 133 -10.90 20.13 -12.37
N GLY A 134 -11.42 19.64 -11.23
CA GLY A 134 -12.29 18.49 -11.12
C GLY A 134 -11.60 17.13 -11.17
N LYS A 135 -10.25 17.09 -11.07
CA LYS A 135 -9.49 15.82 -11.06
C LYS A 135 -9.51 15.21 -9.66
N LEU A 136 -9.88 13.94 -9.58
CA LEU A 136 -9.80 13.18 -8.33
C LEU A 136 -8.39 12.68 -8.10
N SER A 137 -7.96 12.64 -6.85
CA SER A 137 -6.72 12.01 -6.41
C SER A 137 -6.95 11.28 -5.09
N VAL A 138 -6.31 10.13 -4.94
CA VAL A 138 -6.22 9.41 -3.67
C VAL A 138 -4.76 9.31 -3.30
N THR A 139 -4.45 9.72 -2.09
CA THR A 139 -3.10 9.73 -1.53
C THR A 139 -3.09 8.86 -0.28
N LEU A 140 -2.17 7.91 -0.20
CA LEU A 140 -1.89 7.16 1.01
C LEU A 140 -0.64 7.73 1.66
N ASP A 141 -0.80 8.36 2.81
CA ASP A 141 0.23 9.00 3.61
C ASP A 141 0.71 8.07 4.72
N TYR A 142 1.97 7.68 4.70
CA TYR A 142 2.61 7.02 5.83
C TYR A 142 3.13 8.12 6.76
N ASP A 143 2.39 8.44 7.83
CA ASP A 143 2.76 9.32 8.97
C ASP A 143 3.38 10.70 8.63
N GLY A 144 3.14 11.20 7.42
CA GLY A 144 3.74 12.43 6.91
C GLY A 144 5.19 12.29 6.46
N THR A 145 5.78 11.09 6.51
CA THR A 145 7.15 10.80 6.07
C THR A 145 7.23 10.30 4.62
N GLY A 146 6.08 9.96 4.01
CA GLY A 146 6.00 9.68 2.57
C GLY A 146 4.60 9.32 2.07
N TYR A 147 4.29 9.66 0.80
CA TYR A 147 2.94 9.57 0.26
C TYR A 147 2.90 8.84 -1.10
N LEU A 148 1.96 7.90 -1.28
CA LEU A 148 1.63 7.24 -2.55
C LEU A 148 0.41 7.88 -3.20
N GLU A 149 0.48 8.31 -4.47
CA GLU A 149 -0.67 8.84 -5.21
C GLU A 149 -1.20 7.81 -6.23
N ALA A 150 -2.52 7.60 -6.28
CA ALA A 150 -3.17 6.69 -7.23
C ALA A 150 -3.14 7.15 -8.71
N ASP A 151 -2.52 8.30 -9.00
CA ASP A 151 -2.29 8.81 -10.37
C ASP A 151 -0.82 8.69 -10.85
N GLY A 152 0.03 8.01 -10.07
CA GLY A 152 1.25 7.39 -10.61
C GLY A 152 2.61 7.98 -10.23
N ASP A 153 2.74 8.78 -9.17
CA ASP A 153 4.06 9.10 -8.61
C ASP A 153 4.03 9.10 -7.08
N TYR A 154 4.83 8.22 -6.50
CA TYR A 154 5.16 8.25 -5.09
C TYR A 154 5.93 9.56 -4.82
N LYS A 155 5.39 10.42 -3.96
CA LYS A 155 6.12 11.58 -3.45
C LYS A 155 6.56 11.24 -2.03
N VAL A 156 7.82 10.83 -1.88
CA VAL A 156 8.48 10.87 -0.58
C VAL A 156 8.59 12.33 -0.19
N SER A 157 8.09 12.72 0.97
CA SER A 157 8.43 14.03 1.54
C SER A 157 9.90 13.98 1.95
N GLU A 158 10.74 14.82 1.32
CA GLU A 158 12.10 15.09 1.82
C GLU A 158 12.08 15.82 3.17
#